data_AF-A0A4V2DP74-F1
#
_entry.id   AF-A0A4V2DP74-F1
#
_cell.length_a   1.000
_cell.length_b   1.000
_cell.length_c   1.000
_cell.angle_alpha   90.00
_cell.angle_beta   90.00
_cell.angle_gamma   90.00
#
_symmetry.space_group_name_H-M   'P 1'
#
loop_
_entity.id
_entity.type
_entity.pdbx_description
1 polymer ?
#
loop_
_entity_poly.entity_id
_entity_poly.type
_entity_poly.pdbx_seq_one_letter_code
_entity_poly.pdbx_strand_id
1 'polypeptide(L)'
;MKLNISFDWAVVTSLFTFLLYWCGYCYYTGFLDFYGFNIDAFDIPLISMIIQGFVTGYNAWLALIIIFLLMSYMTSISVNQWRYWFIKGIALAINFLIIIYHLTLSYPIRYISQRSLVSKAIQHTRDKTPNLIKYLFIGVWNFLKKVGLAIRNKSNKIEESNHQILKRLNLTTPQIKQEVYGDHPEPSTSQNFTFDLSFLIHYSILLLLLTGIINVLDVGQNLIKDGKTKAMSDFNTALISLENKKYSGNSYPLVEVKGKDTDQKLFLTNICLKSMCLVTDTNRSAQIYDVKDLKVLH
;
A
#
# COMPACT_ATOMS: atom_id res chain seq x y z
N MET A 1 -31.62 -11.01 2.06
CA MET A 1 -31.35 -9.79 1.30
C MET A 1 -30.40 -10.16 0.16
N LYS A 2 -30.86 -10.20 -1.09
CA LYS A 2 -29.95 -10.33 -2.25
C LYS A 2 -29.24 -8.99 -2.37
N LEU A 3 -27.99 -8.91 -1.95
CA LEU A 3 -27.12 -7.77 -2.29
C LEU A 3 -26.86 -7.85 -3.79
N ASN A 4 -27.79 -7.31 -4.58
CA ASN A 4 -27.56 -7.05 -5.99
C ASN A 4 -26.74 -5.76 -6.05
N ILE A 5 -25.45 -5.86 -5.72
CA ILE A 5 -24.51 -4.77 -6.00
C ILE A 5 -24.38 -4.78 -7.51
N SER A 6 -25.25 -4.04 -8.21
CA SER A 6 -25.00 -3.66 -9.59
C SER A 6 -23.77 -2.77 -9.54
N PHE A 7 -22.58 -3.38 -9.68
CA PHE A 7 -21.34 -2.63 -9.83
C PHE A 7 -21.50 -1.80 -11.10
N ASP A 8 -21.75 -0.50 -10.92
CA ASP A 8 -21.99 0.39 -12.04
C ASP A 8 -20.70 0.48 -12.85
N TRP A 9 -20.79 0.07 -14.12
CA TRP A 9 -19.69 0.13 -15.07
C TRP A 9 -19.12 1.56 -15.16
N ALA A 10 -19.93 2.59 -14.90
CA ALA A 10 -19.48 3.98 -14.84
C ALA A 10 -18.49 4.24 -13.69
N VAL A 11 -18.69 3.61 -12.53
CA VAL A 11 -17.79 3.75 -11.37
C VAL A 11 -16.46 3.06 -11.62
N VAL A 12 -16.51 1.85 -12.20
CA VAL A 12 -15.32 1.06 -12.56
C VAL A 12 -14.48 1.80 -13.59
N THR A 13 -15.12 2.29 -14.65
CA THR A 13 -14.44 3.06 -15.71
C THR A 13 -13.86 4.36 -15.17
N SER A 14 -14.58 5.08 -14.30
CA SER A 14 -14.05 6.31 -13.67
C SER A 14 -12.82 6.05 -12.80
N LEU A 15 -12.86 5.01 -11.95
CA LEU A 15 -11.70 4.61 -11.13
C LEU A 15 -10.50 4.19 -12.00
N PHE A 16 -10.76 3.45 -13.08
CA PHE A 16 -9.73 3.02 -14.02
C PHE A 16 -9.10 4.21 -14.75
N THR A 17 -9.91 5.12 -15.29
CA THR A 17 -9.43 6.32 -15.97
C THR A 17 -8.67 7.24 -15.02
N PHE A 18 -9.12 7.39 -13.78
CA PHE A 18 -8.40 8.16 -12.77
C PHE A 18 -7.03 7.55 -12.45
N LEU A 19 -6.96 6.21 -12.30
CA LEU A 19 -5.68 5.52 -12.09
C LEU A 19 -4.73 5.73 -13.28
N LEU A 20 -5.22 5.60 -14.52
CA LEU A 20 -4.40 5.82 -15.72
C LEU A 20 -3.89 7.26 -15.77
N TYR A 21 -4.75 8.23 -15.51
CA TYR A 21 -4.36 9.64 -15.42
C TYR A 21 -3.27 9.85 -14.36
N TRP A 22 -3.47 9.31 -13.14
CA TRP A 22 -2.51 9.40 -12.05
C TRP A 22 -1.15 8.80 -12.43
N CYS A 23 -1.14 7.61 -13.04
CA CYS A 23 0.09 6.96 -13.49
C CYS A 23 0.84 7.79 -14.54
N GLY A 24 0.12 8.32 -15.53
CA GLY A 24 0.70 9.18 -16.56
C GLY A 24 1.27 10.48 -15.99
N TYR A 25 0.52 11.12 -15.09
CA TYR A 25 0.92 12.34 -14.40
C TYR A 25 2.20 12.14 -13.58
N CYS A 26 2.26 11.09 -12.75
CA CYS A 26 3.45 10.76 -11.95
C CYS A 26 4.68 10.51 -12.82
N TYR A 27 4.51 9.76 -13.91
CA TYR A 27 5.60 9.49 -14.86
C TYR A 27 6.14 10.76 -15.51
N TYR A 28 5.26 11.62 -16.04
CA TYR A 28 5.68 12.88 -16.66
C TYR A 28 6.32 13.83 -15.66
N THR A 29 5.80 13.90 -14.44
CA THR A 29 6.39 14.70 -13.35
C THR A 29 7.84 14.30 -13.12
N GLY A 30 8.13 12.99 -13.03
CA GLY A 30 9.51 12.52 -12.87
C GLY A 30 10.40 12.79 -14.09
N PHE A 31 9.86 12.65 -15.30
CA PHE A 31 10.59 12.93 -16.53
C PHE A 31 10.95 14.41 -16.65
N LEU A 32 10.04 15.33 -16.29
CA LEU A 32 10.25 16.78 -16.40
C LEU A 32 11.02 17.37 -15.22
N ASP A 33 10.92 16.78 -14.02
CA ASP A 33 11.81 17.06 -12.88
C ASP A 33 13.28 16.81 -13.25
N PHE A 34 13.55 15.81 -14.10
CA PHE A 34 14.90 15.65 -14.64
C PHE A 34 15.33 16.90 -15.42
N TYR A 35 14.51 17.57 -16.20
CA TYR A 35 14.95 18.78 -16.92
C TYR A 35 14.83 20.08 -16.12
N GLY A 36 14.48 20.00 -14.83
CA GLY A 36 14.21 21.17 -13.99
C GLY A 36 12.96 21.94 -14.44
N PHE A 37 12.07 21.28 -15.19
CA PHE A 37 10.85 21.88 -15.71
C PHE A 37 9.67 21.43 -14.84
N ASN A 38 8.98 22.38 -14.21
CA ASN A 38 7.74 22.10 -13.48
C ASN A 38 6.56 22.14 -14.44
N ILE A 39 5.70 21.13 -14.35
CA ILE A 39 4.46 21.04 -15.12
C ILE A 39 3.32 21.42 -14.19
N ASP A 40 2.37 22.22 -14.67
CA ASP A 40 1.04 22.21 -14.08
C ASP A 40 0.23 21.03 -14.64
N ALA A 41 -0.60 20.42 -13.79
CA ALA A 41 -1.44 19.27 -14.15
C ALA A 41 -2.39 19.53 -15.34
N PHE A 42 -2.56 20.79 -15.74
CA PHE A 42 -3.43 21.21 -16.84
C PHE A 42 -2.70 21.49 -18.16
N ASP A 43 -1.36 21.50 -18.16
CA ASP A 43 -0.58 21.83 -19.36
C ASP A 43 -0.56 20.68 -20.37
N ILE A 44 -0.61 19.43 -19.88
CA ILE A 44 -0.59 18.22 -20.72
C ILE A 44 -2.03 17.83 -21.06
N PRO A 45 -2.34 17.54 -22.35
CA PRO A 45 -3.65 17.00 -22.73
C PRO A 45 -4.00 15.72 -21.96
N LEU A 46 -5.23 15.65 -21.45
CA LEU A 46 -5.75 14.50 -20.70
C LEU A 46 -5.52 13.17 -21.45
N ILE A 47 -5.77 13.15 -22.76
CA ILE A 47 -5.60 11.96 -23.61
C ILE A 47 -4.16 11.48 -23.58
N SER A 48 -3.18 12.39 -23.69
CA SER A 48 -1.75 12.06 -23.63
C SER A 48 -1.38 11.48 -22.28
N MET A 49 -1.89 12.03 -21.18
CA MET A 49 -1.66 11.47 -19.84
C MET A 49 -2.23 10.06 -19.70
N ILE A 50 -3.46 9.82 -20.18
CA ILE A 50 -4.11 8.51 -20.08
C ILE A 50 -3.34 7.47 -20.91
N ILE A 51 -2.94 7.80 -22.14
CA ILE A 51 -2.14 6.90 -22.98
C ILE A 51 -0.80 6.59 -22.31
N GLN A 52 -0.12 7.63 -21.79
CA GLN A 52 1.15 7.43 -21.10
C GLN A 52 0.98 6.52 -19.88
N GLY A 53 -0.05 6.77 -19.05
CA GLY A 53 -0.35 5.95 -17.89
C GLY A 53 -0.74 4.52 -18.23
N PHE A 54 -1.36 4.29 -19.40
CA PHE A 54 -1.64 2.95 -19.90
C PHE A 54 -0.35 2.19 -20.23
N VAL A 55 0.62 2.86 -20.85
CA VAL A 55 1.91 2.25 -21.23
C VAL A 55 2.81 2.02 -20.01
N THR A 56 2.94 3.02 -19.14
CA THR A 56 3.91 2.97 -18.02
C THR A 56 3.33 2.33 -16.76
N GLY A 57 2.03 2.51 -16.51
CA GLY A 57 1.34 2.03 -15.32
C GLY A 57 0.79 0.61 -15.40
N TYR A 58 1.29 -0.23 -16.32
CA TYR A 58 0.71 -1.55 -16.61
C TYR A 58 0.61 -2.48 -15.41
N ASN A 59 1.62 -2.47 -14.53
CA ASN A 59 1.58 -3.25 -13.30
C ASN A 59 0.41 -2.85 -12.39
N ALA A 60 0.11 -1.55 -12.30
CA ALA A 60 -0.94 -1.03 -11.42
C ALA A 60 -2.33 -1.29 -12.00
N TRP A 61 -2.54 -1.02 -13.30
CA TRP A 61 -3.86 -1.23 -13.90
C TRP A 61 -4.18 -2.72 -14.12
N LEU A 62 -3.19 -3.59 -14.36
CA LEU A 62 -3.40 -5.04 -14.37
C LEU A 62 -3.84 -5.56 -12.99
N ALA A 63 -3.18 -5.09 -11.93
CA ALA A 63 -3.58 -5.43 -10.57
C ALA A 63 -5.03 -4.99 -10.29
N LEU A 64 -5.42 -3.80 -10.75
CA LEU A 64 -6.79 -3.30 -10.63
C LEU A 64 -7.80 -4.17 -11.41
N ILE A 65 -7.48 -4.61 -12.63
CA ILE A 65 -8.32 -5.52 -13.41
C ILE A 65 -8.48 -6.86 -12.69
N ILE A 66 -7.39 -7.42 -12.14
CA ILE A 66 -7.45 -8.67 -11.37
C ILE A 66 -8.37 -8.49 -10.15
N ILE A 67 -8.26 -7.37 -9.43
CA ILE A 67 -9.16 -7.05 -8.32
C ILE A 67 -10.61 -6.97 -8.79
N PHE A 68 -10.90 -6.32 -9.93
CA PHE A 68 -12.26 -6.27 -10.47
C PHE A 68 -12.80 -7.63 -10.89
N LEU A 69 -11.98 -8.50 -11.48
CA LEU A 69 -12.36 -9.87 -11.81
C LEU A 69 -12.67 -10.68 -10.53
N LEU A 70 -11.82 -10.55 -9.50
CA LEU A 70 -12.05 -11.18 -8.20
C LEU A 70 -13.33 -10.66 -7.56
N MET A 71 -13.54 -9.35 -7.54
CA MET A 71 -14.77 -8.74 -6.99
C MET A 71 -16.01 -9.19 -7.74
N SER A 72 -15.97 -9.21 -9.08
CA SER A 72 -17.06 -9.72 -9.92
C SER A 72 -17.38 -11.17 -9.60
N TYR A 73 -16.36 -12.02 -9.44
CA TYR A 73 -16.52 -13.41 -9.02
C TYR A 73 -17.11 -13.51 -7.60
N MET A 74 -16.58 -12.73 -6.65
CA MET A 74 -17.06 -12.69 -5.26
C MET A 74 -18.53 -12.27 -5.17
N THR A 75 -18.98 -11.31 -5.99
CA THR A 75 -20.37 -10.85 -6.03
C THR A 75 -21.34 -11.88 -6.64
N SER A 76 -20.85 -12.83 -7.44
CA SER A 76 -21.69 -13.88 -8.04
C SER A 76 -22.08 -14.99 -7.04
N ILE A 77 -21.38 -15.07 -5.91
CA ILE A 77 -21.55 -16.12 -4.89
C ILE A 77 -22.69 -15.74 -3.93
N SER A 78 -23.53 -16.72 -3.58
CA SER A 78 -24.63 -16.48 -2.63
C SER A 78 -24.11 -16.14 -1.21
N VAL A 79 -24.86 -15.30 -0.49
CA VAL A 79 -24.53 -14.89 0.89
C VAL A 79 -24.37 -16.10 1.84
N ASN A 80 -25.16 -17.15 1.64
CA ASN A 80 -25.08 -18.38 2.43
C ASN A 80 -23.78 -19.16 2.18
N GLN A 81 -23.31 -19.19 0.93
CA GLN A 81 -22.00 -19.78 0.60
C GLN A 81 -20.86 -18.94 1.18
N TRP A 82 -20.95 -17.61 1.13
CA TRP A 82 -19.98 -16.71 1.78
C TRP A 82 -19.86 -16.98 3.28
N ARG A 83 -20.99 -17.05 3.98
CA ARG A 83 -21.02 -17.34 5.41
C ARG A 83 -20.42 -18.72 5.71
N TYR A 84 -20.70 -19.73 4.89
CA TYR A 84 -20.10 -21.06 5.03
C TYR A 84 -18.58 -21.04 4.84
N TRP A 85 -18.08 -20.39 3.79
CA TRP A 85 -16.64 -20.27 3.51
C TRP A 85 -15.92 -19.45 4.57
N PHE A 86 -16.52 -18.37 5.05
CA PHE A 86 -15.96 -17.53 6.11
C PHE A 86 -15.83 -18.30 7.44
N ILE A 87 -16.88 -19.01 7.86
CA ILE A 87 -16.86 -19.83 9.08
C ILE A 87 -15.82 -20.95 8.96
N LYS A 88 -15.78 -21.67 7.84
CA LYS A 88 -14.77 -22.71 7.61
C LYS A 88 -13.35 -22.13 7.54
N GLY A 89 -13.17 -20.97 6.92
CA GLY A 89 -11.89 -20.28 6.84
C GLY A 89 -11.37 -19.87 8.21
N ILE A 90 -12.22 -19.27 9.05
CA ILE A 90 -11.87 -18.94 10.45
C ILE A 90 -11.54 -20.21 11.23
N ALA A 91 -12.37 -21.25 11.13
CA ALA A 91 -12.12 -22.51 11.83
C ALA A 91 -10.78 -23.13 11.40
N LEU A 92 -10.45 -23.08 10.10
CA LEU A 92 -9.19 -23.58 9.57
C LEU A 92 -7.99 -22.73 10.00
N ALA A 93 -8.13 -21.40 10.03
CA ALA A 93 -7.09 -20.50 10.52
C ALA A 93 -6.83 -20.68 12.03
N ILE A 94 -7.89 -20.85 12.83
CA ILE A 94 -7.76 -21.19 14.25
C ILE A 94 -7.07 -22.53 14.41
N ASN A 95 -7.47 -23.56 13.65
CA ASN A 95 -6.80 -24.86 13.69
C ASN A 95 -5.32 -24.76 13.30
N PHE A 96 -5.02 -24.01 12.25
CA PHE A 96 -3.64 -23.78 11.82
C PHE A 96 -2.82 -23.03 12.88
N LEU A 97 -3.40 -22.03 13.54
CA LEU A 97 -2.77 -21.33 14.67
C LEU A 97 -2.57 -22.23 15.88
N ILE A 98 -3.52 -23.12 16.18
CA ILE A 98 -3.38 -24.14 17.24
C ILE A 98 -2.25 -25.11 16.90
N ILE A 99 -2.18 -25.56 15.65
CA ILE A 99 -1.14 -26.46 15.15
C ILE A 99 0.23 -25.78 15.22
N ILE A 100 0.36 -24.52 14.76
CA ILE A 100 1.59 -23.73 14.90
C ILE A 100 1.92 -23.50 16.37
N TYR A 101 0.96 -23.14 17.21
CA TYR A 101 1.20 -22.94 18.64
C TYR A 101 1.72 -24.23 19.31
N HIS A 102 1.16 -25.38 18.97
CA HIS A 102 1.64 -26.66 19.47
C HIS A 102 3.00 -27.07 18.87
N LEU A 103 3.23 -26.91 17.58
CA LEU A 103 4.50 -27.29 16.93
C LEU A 103 5.66 -26.33 17.26
N THR A 104 5.39 -25.03 17.30
CA THR A 104 6.41 -23.97 17.36
C THR A 104 6.61 -23.38 18.76
N LEU A 105 5.62 -23.43 19.66
CA LEU A 105 5.74 -22.90 21.03
C LEU A 105 5.79 -24.01 22.08
N SER A 106 4.97 -25.07 21.98
CA SER A 106 4.95 -26.11 23.02
C SER A 106 6.21 -26.99 23.06
N TYR A 107 6.81 -27.27 21.91
CA TYR A 107 8.01 -28.11 21.80
C TYR A 107 9.29 -27.41 22.28
N PRO A 108 9.62 -26.17 21.85
CA PRO A 108 10.80 -25.49 22.36
C PRO A 108 10.67 -25.05 23.81
N ILE A 109 9.48 -24.72 24.33
CA ILE A 109 9.31 -24.38 25.76
C ILE A 109 9.63 -25.59 26.66
N ARG A 110 9.17 -26.80 26.28
CA ARG A 110 9.53 -28.04 26.99
C ARG A 110 11.00 -28.43 26.80
N TYR A 111 11.58 -28.18 25.63
CA TYR A 111 12.99 -28.49 25.33
C TYR A 111 13.98 -27.52 25.99
N ILE A 112 13.66 -26.23 26.04
CA ILE A 112 14.44 -25.16 26.71
C ILE A 112 14.47 -25.37 28.23
N SER A 113 13.41 -25.95 28.81
CA SER A 113 13.36 -26.32 30.22
C SER A 113 14.35 -27.42 30.62
N GLN A 114 14.91 -28.21 29.68
CA GLN A 114 15.60 -29.45 30.05
C GLN A 114 17.08 -29.59 29.68
N ARG A 115 17.71 -28.79 28.80
CA ARG A 115 19.17 -28.97 28.56
C ARG A 115 19.96 -27.71 28.21
N SER A 116 21.21 -27.77 28.64
CA SER A 116 22.38 -26.89 28.48
C SER A 116 22.76 -26.43 27.05
N LEU A 117 21.86 -26.55 26.07
CA LEU A 117 22.09 -26.11 24.68
C LEU A 117 21.75 -24.63 24.46
N VAL A 118 21.05 -24.00 25.39
CA VAL A 118 20.69 -22.57 25.36
C VAL A 118 21.94 -21.68 25.34
N SER A 119 23.00 -22.03 26.05
CA SER A 119 24.24 -21.24 26.05
C SER A 119 24.95 -21.27 24.69
N LYS A 120 25.00 -22.43 24.02
CA LYS A 120 25.63 -22.58 22.70
C LYS A 120 24.81 -21.99 21.56
N ALA A 121 23.47 -22.10 21.62
CA ALA A 121 22.59 -21.51 20.60
C ALA A 121 22.51 -19.98 20.71
N ILE A 122 22.53 -19.42 21.93
CA ILE A 122 22.60 -17.97 22.16
C ILE A 122 23.92 -17.40 21.62
N GLN A 123 25.04 -18.10 21.80
CA GLN A 123 26.33 -17.66 21.27
C GLN A 123 26.33 -17.68 19.73
N HIS A 124 25.74 -18.71 19.10
CA HIS A 124 25.71 -18.81 17.63
C HIS A 124 24.71 -17.83 16.96
N THR A 125 23.60 -17.50 17.61
CA THR A 125 22.63 -16.50 17.11
C THR A 125 23.05 -15.06 17.42
N ARG A 126 23.87 -14.84 18.44
CA ARG A 126 24.44 -13.52 18.76
C ARG A 126 25.42 -13.01 17.70
N ASP A 127 26.10 -13.93 16.99
CA ASP A 127 27.15 -13.57 16.03
C ASP A 127 26.64 -13.39 14.58
N LYS A 128 25.39 -13.75 14.27
CA LYS A 128 24.86 -13.73 12.88
C LYS A 128 23.58 -12.91 12.63
N THR A 129 23.02 -12.25 13.64
CA THR A 129 21.76 -11.50 13.48
C THR A 129 22.03 -9.99 13.42
N PRO A 130 21.67 -9.27 12.33
CA PRO A 130 21.93 -7.83 12.21
C PRO A 130 21.19 -7.01 13.30
N ASN A 131 21.89 -6.06 13.91
CA ASN A 131 21.50 -5.32 15.12
C ASN A 131 20.13 -4.59 15.04
N LEU A 132 19.65 -4.25 13.84
CA LEU A 132 18.40 -3.50 13.64
C LEU A 132 17.14 -4.32 13.97
N ILE A 133 17.10 -5.60 13.57
CA ILE A 133 15.95 -6.48 13.81
C ILE A 133 15.82 -6.79 15.31
N LYS A 134 16.96 -6.89 16.00
CA LYS A 134 17.04 -7.13 17.44
C LYS A 134 16.45 -5.97 18.25
N TYR A 135 16.74 -4.73 17.87
CA TYR A 135 16.18 -3.54 18.52
C TYR A 135 14.67 -3.41 18.29
N LEU A 136 14.19 -3.67 17.07
CA LEU A 136 12.76 -3.60 16.75
C LEU A 136 11.95 -4.66 17.50
N PHE A 137 12.39 -5.92 17.52
CA PHE A 137 11.68 -6.98 18.25
C PHE A 137 11.68 -6.77 19.76
N ILE A 138 12.80 -6.30 20.34
CA ILE A 138 12.87 -5.99 21.77
C ILE A 138 11.97 -4.80 22.12
N GLY A 139 11.90 -3.78 21.25
CA GLY A 139 11.02 -2.62 21.42
C GLY A 139 9.54 -3.02 21.42
N VAL A 140 9.12 -3.80 20.42
CA VAL A 140 7.74 -4.29 20.28
C VAL A 140 7.37 -5.21 21.44
N TRP A 141 8.25 -6.12 21.85
CA TRP A 141 8.02 -7.03 22.98
C TRP A 141 7.86 -6.27 24.29
N ASN A 142 8.71 -5.27 24.54
CA ASN A 142 8.63 -4.45 25.74
C ASN A 142 7.36 -3.59 25.77
N PHE A 143 6.92 -3.08 24.61
CA PHE A 143 5.65 -2.35 24.48
C PHE A 143 4.46 -3.26 24.80
N LEU A 144 4.38 -4.45 24.18
CA LEU A 144 3.32 -5.42 24.43
C LEU A 144 3.27 -5.87 25.90
N LYS A 145 4.43 -6.10 26.51
CA LYS A 145 4.52 -6.45 27.94
C LYS A 145 4.01 -5.32 28.83
N LYS A 146 4.33 -4.07 28.50
CA LYS A 146 3.88 -2.89 29.26
C LYS A 146 2.36 -2.67 29.14
N VAL A 147 1.81 -2.85 27.94
CA VAL A 147 0.36 -2.77 27.70
C VAL A 147 -0.36 -3.92 28.41
N GLY A 148 0.12 -5.15 28.31
CA GLY A 148 -0.46 -6.31 28.99
C GLY A 148 -0.47 -6.16 30.52
N LEU A 149 0.62 -5.66 31.10
CA LEU A 149 0.69 -5.36 32.53
C LEU A 149 -0.25 -4.21 32.94
N ALA A 150 -0.38 -3.16 32.12
CA ALA A 150 -1.31 -2.06 32.39
C ALA A 150 -2.77 -2.52 32.36
N ILE A 151 -3.14 -3.38 31.39
CA ILE A 151 -4.48 -3.97 31.29
C ILE A 151 -4.76 -4.87 32.49
N ARG A 152 -3.82 -5.75 32.87
CA ARG A 152 -3.98 -6.63 34.04
C ARG A 152 -4.14 -5.84 35.32
N ASN A 153 -3.32 -4.81 35.53
CA ASN A 153 -3.43 -3.96 36.71
C ASN A 153 -4.75 -3.17 36.75
N LYS A 154 -5.24 -2.71 35.60
CA LYS A 154 -6.55 -2.03 35.53
C LYS A 154 -7.71 -3.00 35.80
N SER A 155 -7.63 -4.23 35.28
CA SER A 155 -8.60 -5.30 35.55
C SER A 155 -8.65 -5.64 37.04
N ASN A 156 -7.50 -5.90 37.66
CA ASN A 156 -7.42 -6.21 39.09
C ASN A 156 -7.93 -5.05 39.95
N LYS A 157 -7.68 -3.80 39.55
CA LYS A 157 -8.17 -2.62 40.28
C LYS A 157 -9.70 -2.44 40.16
N ILE A 158 -10.29 -2.81 39.02
CA ILE A 158 -11.74 -2.84 38.83
C ILE A 158 -12.36 -3.96 39.66
N GLU A 159 -11.73 -5.14 39.69
CA GLU A 159 -12.16 -6.28 40.49
C GLU A 159 -12.11 -5.98 42.00
N GLU A 160 -11.02 -5.38 42.49
CA GLU A 160 -10.91 -4.89 43.87
C GLU A 160 -11.94 -3.80 44.18
N SER A 161 -12.14 -2.84 43.27
CA SER A 161 -13.14 -1.77 43.47
C SER A 161 -14.56 -2.35 43.52
N ASN A 162 -14.88 -3.31 42.66
CA ASN A 162 -16.17 -3.99 42.69
C ASN A 162 -16.34 -4.78 43.99
N HIS A 163 -15.31 -5.53 44.42
CA HIS A 163 -15.35 -6.25 45.70
C HIS A 163 -15.50 -5.31 46.90
N GLN A 164 -14.85 -4.15 46.91
CA GLN A 164 -14.98 -3.15 47.97
C GLN A 164 -16.39 -2.52 47.99
N ILE A 165 -16.97 -2.22 46.83
CA ILE A 165 -18.34 -1.70 46.73
C ILE A 165 -19.35 -2.75 47.21
N LEU A 166 -19.21 -4.00 46.76
CA LEU A 166 -20.06 -5.13 47.16
C LEU A 166 -20.00 -5.38 48.68
N LYS A 167 -18.79 -5.33 49.26
CA LYS A 167 -18.56 -5.49 50.69
C LYS A 167 -19.12 -4.31 51.49
N ARG A 168 -18.99 -3.08 50.99
CA ARG A 168 -19.52 -1.86 51.65
C ARG A 168 -21.05 -1.83 51.65
N LEU A 169 -21.67 -2.42 50.64
CA LEU A 169 -23.12 -2.51 50.52
C LEU A 169 -23.71 -3.77 51.19
N ASN A 170 -22.88 -4.63 51.82
CA ASN A 170 -23.30 -5.91 52.41
C ASN A 170 -24.06 -6.83 51.44
N LEU A 171 -23.82 -6.67 50.14
CA LEU A 171 -24.48 -7.43 49.11
C LEU A 171 -23.66 -8.69 48.85
N THR A 172 -24.12 -9.82 49.37
CA THR A 172 -23.55 -11.11 48.96
C THR A 172 -23.91 -11.36 47.49
N THR A 173 -22.95 -11.81 46.68
CA THR A 173 -23.10 -12.10 45.25
C THR A 173 -24.40 -12.86 44.87
N PRO A 174 -24.95 -13.79 45.68
CA PRO A 174 -26.26 -14.39 45.43
C PRO A 174 -27.45 -13.41 45.55
N GLN A 175 -27.43 -12.45 46.48
CA GLN A 175 -28.55 -11.52 46.71
C GLN A 175 -28.73 -10.50 45.57
N ILE A 176 -27.63 -9.95 45.01
CA ILE A 176 -27.71 -9.06 43.83
C ILE A 176 -28.27 -9.81 42.62
N LYS A 177 -27.87 -11.08 42.47
CA LYS A 177 -28.31 -11.91 41.35
C LYS A 177 -29.82 -12.19 41.45
N GLN A 178 -30.33 -12.32 42.66
CA GLN A 178 -31.75 -12.55 42.94
C GLN A 178 -32.59 -11.27 42.77
N GLU A 179 -32.09 -10.12 43.22
CA GLU A 179 -32.80 -8.83 43.14
C GLU A 179 -32.84 -8.26 41.71
N VAL A 180 -31.81 -8.50 40.91
CA VAL A 180 -31.71 -7.99 39.53
C VAL A 180 -32.36 -8.93 38.51
N TYR A 181 -32.34 -10.25 38.73
CA TYR A 181 -32.77 -11.23 37.73
C TYR A 181 -33.99 -12.09 38.13
N GLY A 182 -34.47 -12.00 39.39
CA GLY A 182 -35.64 -12.74 39.87
C GLY A 182 -35.46 -14.28 39.94
N ASP A 183 -36.40 -14.96 40.59
CA ASP A 183 -36.39 -16.42 40.83
C ASP A 183 -36.81 -17.23 39.58
N HIS A 184 -36.08 -17.08 38.47
CA HIS A 184 -36.23 -17.96 37.31
C HIS A 184 -34.91 -18.64 36.97
N PRO A 185 -34.81 -19.98 37.12
CA PRO A 185 -33.67 -20.74 36.64
C PRO A 185 -33.84 -20.94 35.13
N GLU A 186 -33.56 -19.90 34.35
CA GLU A 186 -33.34 -20.04 32.91
C GLU A 186 -31.84 -20.05 32.58
N PRO A 187 -31.44 -20.84 31.57
CA PRO A 187 -30.07 -21.30 31.44
C PRO A 187 -29.16 -20.12 31.13
N SER A 188 -27.89 -20.28 31.52
CA SER A 188 -26.77 -19.42 31.17
C SER A 188 -26.73 -19.14 29.66
N THR A 189 -27.53 -18.20 29.20
CA THR A 189 -27.36 -17.56 27.90
C THR A 189 -26.16 -16.67 28.10
N SER A 190 -25.10 -17.10 27.43
CA SER A 190 -23.89 -16.33 27.20
C SER A 190 -24.20 -14.85 27.21
N GLN A 191 -23.46 -14.09 28.03
CA GLN A 191 -23.26 -12.68 27.76
C GLN A 191 -22.64 -12.60 26.37
N ASN A 192 -23.49 -12.61 25.36
CA ASN A 192 -23.16 -12.37 23.99
C ASN A 192 -22.76 -10.90 23.98
N PHE A 193 -21.46 -10.65 24.20
CA PHE A 193 -20.81 -9.58 23.50
C PHE A 193 -21.12 -9.82 22.03
N THR A 194 -22.23 -9.27 21.55
CA THR A 194 -22.42 -9.00 20.14
C THR A 194 -21.39 -7.94 19.81
N PHE A 195 -20.14 -8.39 19.68
CA PHE A 195 -19.07 -7.62 19.08
C PHE A 195 -19.66 -7.18 17.75
N ASP A 196 -19.98 -5.90 17.66
CA ASP A 196 -20.86 -5.40 16.63
C ASP A 196 -20.13 -5.67 15.31
N LEU A 197 -20.57 -6.69 14.57
CA LEU A 197 -19.89 -7.14 13.35
C LEU A 197 -19.76 -5.95 12.37
N SER A 198 -20.72 -5.03 12.45
CA SER A 198 -20.72 -3.71 11.82
C SER A 198 -19.47 -2.89 12.17
N PHE A 199 -19.10 -2.80 13.44
CA PHE A 199 -17.90 -2.11 13.91
C PHE A 199 -16.64 -2.77 13.32
N LEU A 200 -16.50 -4.09 13.44
CA LEU A 200 -15.33 -4.81 12.90
C LEU A 200 -15.18 -4.63 11.38
N ILE A 201 -16.28 -4.73 10.64
CA ILE A 201 -16.32 -4.53 9.19
C ILE A 201 -15.94 -3.08 8.86
N HIS A 202 -16.48 -2.09 9.57
CA HIS A 202 -16.23 -0.67 9.31
C HIS A 202 -14.74 -0.31 9.45
N TYR A 203 -14.10 -0.70 10.55
CA TYR A 203 -12.66 -0.43 10.74
C TYR A 203 -11.76 -1.26 9.81
N SER A 204 -12.21 -2.46 9.43
CA SER A 204 -11.50 -3.30 8.46
C SER A 204 -11.53 -2.68 7.06
N ILE A 205 -12.66 -2.11 6.64
CA ILE A 205 -12.77 -1.34 5.39
C ILE A 205 -11.89 -0.09 5.44
N LEU A 206 -11.88 0.64 6.56
CA LEU A 206 -11.04 1.82 6.73
C LEU A 206 -9.54 1.49 6.60
N LEU A 207 -9.09 0.40 7.23
CA LEU A 207 -7.72 -0.10 7.12
C LEU A 207 -7.39 -0.51 5.68
N LEU A 208 -8.28 -1.23 5.00
CA LEU A 208 -8.11 -1.59 3.58
C LEU A 208 -8.00 -0.35 2.70
N LEU A 209 -8.82 0.67 2.94
CA LEU A 209 -8.79 1.92 2.20
C LEU A 209 -7.48 2.69 2.42
N LEU A 210 -6.99 2.73 3.67
CA LEU A 210 -5.70 3.31 4.00
C LEU A 210 -4.55 2.56 3.28
N THR A 211 -4.55 1.23 3.32
CA THR A 211 -3.57 0.41 2.59
C THR A 211 -3.66 0.66 1.08
N GLY A 212 -4.86 0.79 0.53
CA GLY A 212 -5.08 1.13 -0.87
C GLY A 212 -4.45 2.48 -1.25
N ILE A 213 -4.68 3.52 -0.45
CA ILE A 213 -4.08 4.85 -0.68
C ILE A 213 -2.56 4.78 -0.62
N ILE A 214 -1.99 4.09 0.38
CA ILE A 214 -0.53 3.93 0.51
C ILE A 214 0.04 3.26 -0.75
N ASN A 215 -0.61 2.20 -1.25
CA ASN A 215 -0.17 1.52 -2.46
C ASN A 215 -0.25 2.43 -3.70
N VAL A 216 -1.30 3.24 -3.84
CA VAL A 216 -1.43 4.19 -4.97
C VAL A 216 -0.31 5.25 -4.93
N LEU A 217 0.06 5.72 -3.74
CA LEU A 217 1.16 6.65 -3.57
C LEU A 217 2.52 6.00 -3.86
N ASP A 218 2.74 4.76 -3.41
CA ASP A 218 3.96 4.01 -3.69
C ASP A 218 4.15 3.75 -5.19
N VAL A 219 3.08 3.35 -5.88
CA VAL A 219 3.05 3.25 -7.36
C VAL A 219 3.42 4.58 -7.99
N GLY A 220 2.86 5.70 -7.51
CA GLY A 220 3.18 7.03 -7.99
C GLY A 220 4.66 7.38 -7.84
N GLN A 221 5.26 7.08 -6.67
CA GLN A 221 6.69 7.32 -6.42
C GLN A 221 7.59 6.48 -7.34
N ASN A 222 7.24 5.21 -7.55
CA ASN A 222 7.97 4.34 -8.48
C ASN A 222 7.90 4.88 -9.91
N LEU A 223 6.74 5.34 -10.37
CA LEU A 223 6.58 5.92 -11.70
C LEU A 223 7.35 7.25 -11.87
N ILE A 224 7.40 8.09 -10.83
CA ILE A 224 8.25 9.29 -10.83
C ILE A 224 9.72 8.91 -11.01
N LYS A 225 10.19 7.91 -10.28
CA LYS A 225 11.56 7.42 -10.39
C LYS A 225 11.85 6.87 -11.79
N ASP A 226 10.93 6.07 -12.34
CA ASP A 226 11.06 5.50 -13.68
C ASP A 226 11.10 6.59 -14.76
N GLY A 227 10.25 7.61 -14.66
CA GLY A 227 10.25 8.77 -15.56
C GLY A 227 11.60 9.50 -15.54
N LYS A 228 12.14 9.73 -14.34
CA LYS A 228 13.44 10.39 -14.14
C LYS A 228 14.60 9.55 -14.70
N THR A 229 14.60 8.25 -14.44
CA THR A 229 15.62 7.32 -14.97
C THR A 229 15.57 7.24 -16.49
N LYS A 230 14.36 7.23 -17.07
CA LYS A 230 14.19 7.22 -18.52
C LYS A 230 14.69 8.51 -19.16
N ALA A 231 14.34 9.67 -18.61
CA ALA A 231 14.85 10.96 -19.07
C ALA A 231 16.38 11.02 -19.03
N MET A 232 16.99 10.56 -17.92
CA MET A 232 18.44 10.49 -17.78
C MET A 232 19.09 9.55 -18.81
N SER A 233 18.49 8.38 -19.04
CA SER A 233 18.99 7.44 -20.06
C SER A 233 18.95 8.06 -21.46
N ASP A 234 17.82 8.67 -21.84
CA ASP A 234 17.64 9.26 -23.16
C ASP A 234 18.64 10.41 -23.38
N PHE A 235 18.86 11.25 -22.36
CA PHE A 235 19.85 12.33 -22.40
C PHE A 235 21.30 11.81 -22.55
N ASN A 236 21.69 10.79 -21.77
CA ASN A 236 23.03 10.22 -21.84
C ASN A 236 23.28 9.54 -23.20
N THR A 237 22.28 8.85 -23.75
CA THR A 237 22.38 8.27 -25.09
C THR A 237 22.58 9.36 -26.16
N ALA A 238 21.91 10.50 -26.01
CA ALA A 238 22.11 11.64 -26.92
C ALA A 238 23.54 12.19 -26.85
N LEU A 239 24.09 12.39 -25.65
CA LEU A 239 25.48 12.84 -25.47
C LEU A 239 26.50 11.86 -26.09
N ILE A 240 26.30 10.55 -25.91
CA ILE A 240 27.16 9.53 -26.53
C ILE A 240 27.07 9.57 -28.06
N SER A 241 25.87 9.81 -28.61
CA SER A 241 25.68 9.89 -30.08
C SER A 241 26.38 11.11 -30.68
N LEU A 242 26.41 12.22 -29.94
CA LEU A 242 27.15 13.45 -30.28
C LEU A 242 28.66 13.20 -30.37
N GLU A 243 29.24 12.56 -29.36
CA GLU A 243 30.67 12.23 -29.32
C GLU A 243 31.07 11.34 -30.50
N ASN A 244 30.21 10.37 -30.84
CA ASN A 244 30.48 9.39 -31.88
C ASN A 244 30.12 9.85 -33.31
N LYS A 245 29.60 11.07 -33.50
CA LYS A 245 29.13 11.62 -34.79
C LYS A 245 28.19 10.68 -35.57
N LYS A 246 27.51 9.77 -34.88
CA LYS A 246 26.52 8.84 -35.46
C LYS A 246 25.14 9.35 -35.10
N TYR A 247 24.58 10.18 -35.97
CA TYR A 247 23.26 10.79 -35.81
C TYR A 247 22.11 9.88 -36.28
N SER A 248 22.31 8.56 -36.29
CA SER A 248 21.32 7.64 -36.84
C SER A 248 20.21 7.32 -35.83
N GLY A 249 19.01 7.86 -36.07
CA GLY A 249 17.71 7.23 -35.75
C GLY A 249 17.30 7.14 -34.28
N ASN A 250 17.99 7.77 -33.34
CA ASN A 250 17.67 7.66 -31.92
C ASN A 250 16.54 8.62 -31.50
N SER A 251 15.83 8.22 -30.43
CA SER A 251 14.69 8.89 -29.76
C SER A 251 15.01 10.26 -29.14
N TYR A 252 16.05 10.95 -29.60
CA TYR A 252 16.53 12.22 -29.08
C TYR A 252 17.29 13.02 -30.17
N PRO A 253 16.61 13.44 -31.25
CA PRO A 253 17.28 14.00 -32.42
C PRO A 253 17.79 15.42 -32.18
N LEU A 254 18.86 15.78 -32.91
CA LEU A 254 19.39 17.15 -32.94
C LEU A 254 18.40 18.04 -33.71
N VAL A 255 18.15 19.25 -33.21
CA VAL A 255 17.23 20.21 -33.84
C VAL A 255 17.85 21.59 -33.97
N GLU A 256 17.50 22.27 -35.05
CA GLU A 256 17.69 23.71 -35.21
C GLU A 256 16.38 24.43 -34.87
N VAL A 257 16.47 25.51 -34.09
CA VAL A 257 15.35 26.40 -33.80
C VAL A 257 15.47 27.64 -34.66
N LYS A 258 14.40 27.99 -35.39
CA LYS A 258 14.34 29.19 -36.22
C LYS A 258 14.62 30.46 -35.38
N GLY A 259 15.63 31.24 -35.77
CA GLY A 259 15.98 32.50 -35.12
C GLY A 259 16.88 32.39 -33.88
N LYS A 260 17.39 31.19 -33.55
CA LYS A 260 18.48 31.02 -32.58
C LYS A 260 19.81 30.74 -33.27
N ASP A 261 20.90 31.12 -32.59
CA ASP A 261 22.27 30.86 -33.04
C ASP A 261 22.52 29.35 -33.24
N THR A 262 23.05 28.99 -34.40
CA THR A 262 23.34 27.59 -34.81
C THR A 262 24.46 26.94 -34.01
N ASP A 263 25.22 27.71 -33.23
CA ASP A 263 26.33 27.20 -32.43
C ASP A 263 25.85 26.40 -31.20
N GLN A 264 24.61 26.62 -30.74
CA GLN A 264 24.03 25.83 -29.66
C GLN A 264 23.41 24.53 -30.20
N LYS A 265 23.98 23.40 -29.79
CA LYS A 265 23.42 22.08 -30.09
C LYS A 265 22.19 21.82 -29.21
N LEU A 266 21.03 21.74 -29.85
CA LEU A 266 19.75 21.53 -29.20
C LEU A 266 19.19 20.16 -29.56
N PHE A 267 18.49 19.53 -28.62
CA PHE A 267 17.93 18.19 -28.77
C PHE A 267 16.45 18.16 -28.45
N LEU A 268 15.69 17.50 -29.31
CA LEU A 268 14.27 17.28 -29.10
C LEU A 268 14.05 16.16 -28.09
N THR A 269 13.33 16.47 -27.01
CA THR A 269 12.89 15.44 -26.07
C THR A 269 11.66 14.70 -26.62
N ASN A 270 11.32 13.56 -26.01
CA ASN A 270 10.08 12.82 -26.33
C ASN A 270 8.80 13.54 -25.89
N ILE A 271 8.90 14.76 -25.32
CA ILE A 271 7.75 15.52 -24.83
C ILE A 271 7.37 16.58 -25.85
N CYS A 272 6.25 16.32 -26.52
CA CYS A 272 5.57 17.25 -27.41
C CYS A 272 4.08 17.36 -27.02
N LEU A 273 3.64 18.57 -26.69
CA LEU A 273 2.32 18.91 -26.17
C LEU A 273 1.70 20.01 -27.03
N LYS A 274 0.53 19.75 -27.63
CA LYS A 274 -0.26 20.76 -28.38
C LYS A 274 0.59 21.58 -29.37
N SER A 275 1.38 20.90 -30.20
CA SER A 275 2.26 21.54 -31.21
C SER A 275 3.46 22.30 -30.64
N MET A 276 3.74 22.16 -29.35
CA MET A 276 4.98 22.62 -28.73
C MET A 276 5.80 21.42 -28.27
N CYS A 277 7.12 21.46 -28.41
CA CYS A 277 7.99 20.40 -27.92
C CYS A 277 9.02 20.97 -26.96
N LEU A 278 9.35 20.17 -25.95
CA LEU A 278 10.45 20.46 -25.05
C LEU A 278 11.76 20.11 -25.74
N VAL A 279 12.66 21.08 -25.77
CA VAL A 279 13.99 21.00 -26.35
C VAL A 279 15.01 21.28 -25.25
N THR A 280 16.06 20.48 -25.18
CA THR A 280 17.15 20.65 -24.21
C THR A 280 18.44 21.03 -24.92
N ASP A 281 19.30 21.78 -24.24
CA ASP A 281 20.70 21.93 -24.61
C ASP A 281 21.57 20.81 -24.03
N THR A 282 22.88 20.85 -24.30
CA THR A 282 23.89 19.93 -23.74
C THR A 282 24.10 20.09 -22.22
N ASN A 283 23.62 21.20 -21.64
CA ASN A 283 23.74 21.52 -20.22
C ASN A 283 22.46 21.18 -19.44
N ARG A 284 21.53 20.44 -20.05
CA ARG A 284 20.24 20.01 -19.46
C ARG A 284 19.24 21.16 -19.26
N SER A 285 19.52 22.36 -19.77
CA SER A 285 18.55 23.46 -19.78
C SER A 285 17.48 23.18 -20.82
N ALA A 286 16.22 23.11 -20.39
CA ALA A 286 15.11 22.82 -21.27
C ALA A 286 14.21 24.04 -21.50
N GLN A 287 13.77 24.20 -22.75
CA GLN A 287 12.87 25.27 -23.19
C GLN A 287 11.83 24.68 -24.15
N ILE A 288 10.63 25.26 -24.16
CA ILE A 288 9.54 24.83 -25.02
C ILE A 288 9.55 25.66 -26.31
N TYR A 289 9.41 25.01 -27.45
CA TYR A 289 9.31 25.65 -28.77
C TYR A 289 8.12 25.13 -29.55
N ASP A 290 7.52 25.97 -30.39
CA ASP A 290 6.55 25.52 -31.37
C ASP A 290 7.23 24.58 -32.38
N VAL A 291 6.56 23.48 -32.72
CA VAL A 291 7.03 22.47 -33.68
C VAL A 291 7.34 23.09 -35.05
N LYS A 292 6.60 24.13 -35.45
CA LYS A 292 6.81 24.84 -36.72
C LYS A 292 8.18 25.55 -36.80
N ASP A 293 8.77 25.84 -35.65
CA ASP A 293 10.05 26.53 -35.53
C ASP A 293 11.22 25.54 -35.36
N LEU A 294 10.92 24.23 -35.31
CA LEU A 294 11.90 23.16 -35.15
C LEU A 294 12.20 22.49 -36.49
N LYS A 295 13.49 22.37 -36.80
CA LYS A 295 14.00 21.59 -37.93
C LYS A 295 14.86 20.45 -37.40
N VAL A 296 14.42 19.21 -37.63
CA VAL A 296 15.18 18.02 -37.24
C VAL A 296 16.38 17.84 -38.18
N LEU A 297 17.56 17.67 -37.59
CA LEU A 297 18.80 17.37 -38.29
C LEU A 297 19.06 15.86 -38.25
N HIS A 298 19.35 15.27 -39.40
CA HIS A 298 19.69 13.85 -39.58
C HIS A 298 21.18 13.65 -39.83
#